data_AF-A0A2R6RFT1-F1
#
_entry.id   AF-A0A2R6RFT1-F1
#
_cell.length_a   1.000
_cell.length_b   1.000
_cell.length_c   1.000
_cell.angle_alpha   90.00
_cell.angle_beta   90.00
_cell.angle_gamma   90.00
#
_symmetry.space_group_name_H-M   'P 1'
#
loop_
_entity.id
_entity.type
_entity.pdbx_description
1 polymer ?
#
loop_
_entity_poly.entity_id
_entity_poly.type
_entity_poly.pdbx_seq_one_letter_code
_entity_poly.pdbx_strand_id
1 'polypeptide(L)'
;MAASTVSRTRKSIVVFLISIAALCSCSALAVEDPVETVDNALFCFNNKFIFKKCNEEYRLKESGDLKVPFEETNRFCNGHCLAETQGLLDCIDDMVSDFVFDNKATTRDIRKTLLTACSYNERRGDINVWDYIHGETSGSHWLHKPFRFYAFVLMAGCVLWIF
;
A
#
# COMPACT_ATOMS: atom_id res chain seq x y z
N MET A 1 1.87 -61.67 -6.01
CA MET A 1 1.71 -60.36 -5.35
C MET A 1 2.00 -59.24 -6.36
N ALA A 2 1.03 -58.81 -7.18
CA ALA A 2 1.28 -57.80 -8.23
C ALA A 2 0.07 -56.89 -8.57
N ALA A 3 -1.02 -56.97 -7.80
CA ALA A 3 -2.25 -56.22 -8.08
C ALA A 3 -2.39 -54.92 -7.26
N SER A 4 -1.56 -54.72 -6.23
CA SER A 4 -1.68 -53.59 -5.30
C SER A 4 -0.88 -52.34 -5.71
N THR A 5 0.08 -52.46 -6.63
CA THR A 5 0.94 -51.34 -7.06
C THR A 5 0.29 -50.47 -8.14
N VAL A 6 -0.45 -51.07 -9.08
CA VAL A 6 -1.11 -50.36 -10.20
C VAL A 6 -2.29 -49.49 -9.72
N SER A 7 -3.02 -49.94 -8.70
CA SER A 7 -4.13 -49.17 -8.10
C SER A 7 -3.63 -47.95 -7.31
N ARG A 8 -2.44 -48.06 -6.72
CA ARG A 8 -1.83 -47.02 -5.87
C ARG A 8 -1.27 -45.86 -6.71
N THR A 9 -0.62 -46.16 -7.83
CA THR A 9 -0.10 -45.15 -8.78
C THR A 9 -1.23 -44.37 -9.47
N ARG A 10 -2.33 -45.03 -9.84
CA ARG A 10 -3.48 -44.36 -10.49
C ARG A 10 -4.19 -43.36 -9.57
N LYS A 11 -4.34 -43.70 -8.28
CA LYS A 11 -4.90 -42.79 -7.27
C LYS A 11 -3.96 -41.61 -6.98
N SER A 12 -2.66 -41.87 -6.97
CA SER A 12 -1.64 -40.84 -6.73
C SER A 12 -1.58 -39.81 -7.85
N ILE A 13 -1.73 -40.23 -9.13
CA ILE A 13 -1.81 -39.31 -10.27
C ILE A 13 -3.06 -38.43 -10.21
N VAL A 14 -4.22 -39.00 -9.85
CA VAL A 14 -5.48 -38.25 -9.75
C VAL A 14 -5.40 -37.18 -8.65
N VAL A 15 -4.81 -37.50 -7.49
CA VAL A 15 -4.60 -36.52 -6.41
C VAL A 15 -3.66 -35.41 -6.86
N PHE A 16 -2.56 -35.76 -7.56
CA PHE A 16 -1.61 -34.77 -8.07
C PHE A 16 -2.24 -33.81 -9.09
N LEU A 17 -3.07 -34.33 -10.00
CA LEU A 17 -3.81 -33.52 -10.98
C LEU A 17 -4.86 -32.61 -10.32
N ILE A 18 -5.56 -33.09 -9.28
CA ILE A 18 -6.52 -32.28 -8.51
C ILE A 18 -5.79 -31.18 -7.73
N SER A 19 -4.61 -31.46 -7.17
CA SER A 19 -3.79 -30.46 -6.49
C SER A 19 -3.26 -29.39 -7.45
N ILE A 20 -2.79 -29.76 -8.64
CA ILE A 20 -2.37 -28.81 -9.68
C ILE A 20 -3.55 -27.93 -10.11
N ALA A 21 -4.74 -28.50 -10.29
CA ALA A 21 -5.95 -27.74 -10.61
C ALA A 21 -6.35 -26.78 -9.47
N ALA A 22 -6.26 -27.20 -8.21
CA ALA A 22 -6.54 -26.35 -7.05
C ALA A 22 -5.49 -25.23 -6.86
N LEU A 23 -4.23 -25.49 -7.22
CA LEU A 23 -3.16 -24.48 -7.27
C LEU A 23 -3.33 -23.51 -8.44
N CYS A 24 -4.02 -23.91 -9.52
CA CYS A 24 -4.28 -23.08 -10.69
C CYS A 24 -5.49 -22.13 -10.54
N SER A 25 -6.33 -22.30 -9.52
CA SER A 25 -7.57 -21.51 -9.37
C SER A 25 -7.40 -20.13 -8.73
N CYS A 26 -6.18 -19.67 -8.42
CA CYS A 26 -6.00 -18.38 -7.74
C CYS A 26 -5.10 -17.38 -8.46
N SER A 27 -4.71 -17.63 -9.71
CA SER A 27 -4.19 -16.57 -10.57
C SER A 27 -5.35 -15.90 -11.31
N ALA A 28 -6.24 -15.26 -10.54
CA ALA A 28 -6.93 -14.09 -11.05
C ALA A 28 -5.85 -13.02 -11.25
N LEU A 29 -5.18 -13.07 -12.41
CA LEU A 29 -4.44 -11.93 -12.93
C LEU A 29 -5.51 -10.88 -13.27
N ALA A 30 -5.86 -10.08 -12.26
CA ALA A 30 -6.35 -8.74 -12.51
C ALA A 30 -5.19 -8.00 -13.17
N VAL A 31 -5.15 -8.04 -14.50
CA VAL A 31 -4.40 -7.05 -15.26
C VAL A 31 -5.28 -5.81 -15.21
N GLU A 32 -5.18 -5.05 -14.11
CA GLU A 32 -5.53 -3.65 -14.18
C GLU A 32 -4.47 -2.99 -15.06
N ASP A 33 -4.94 -2.38 -16.13
CA ASP A 33 -4.11 -1.69 -17.10
C ASP A 33 -3.38 -0.54 -16.38
N PRO A 34 -2.04 -0.51 -16.33
CA PRO A 34 -1.29 0.53 -15.60
C PRO A 34 -1.51 1.95 -16.16
N VAL A 35 -2.17 2.07 -17.32
CA VAL A 35 -2.54 3.34 -17.93
C VAL A 35 -3.77 3.97 -17.25
N GLU A 36 -4.66 3.18 -16.65
CA GLU A 36 -5.88 3.68 -16.00
C GLU A 36 -5.59 4.22 -14.58
N THR A 37 -4.47 3.83 -13.96
CA THR A 37 -4.13 4.18 -12.57
C THR A 37 -3.46 5.56 -12.42
N VAL A 38 -2.75 6.05 -13.44
CA VAL A 38 -1.99 7.31 -13.38
C VAL A 38 -2.86 8.54 -13.68
N ASP A 39 -3.86 8.40 -14.57
CA ASP A 39 -4.81 9.49 -14.87
C ASP A 39 -5.82 9.72 -13.71
N ASN A 40 -6.05 8.72 -12.87
CA ASN A 40 -7.08 8.78 -11.82
C ASN A 40 -6.70 9.66 -10.63
N ALA A 41 -5.44 9.63 -10.17
CA ALA A 41 -5.03 10.48 -9.05
C ALA A 41 -4.90 11.97 -9.44
N LEU A 42 -4.51 12.24 -10.69
CA LEU A 42 -4.41 13.59 -11.25
C LEU A 42 -5.77 14.31 -11.28
N PHE A 43 -6.86 13.56 -11.39
CA PHE A 43 -8.22 14.10 -11.27
C PHE A 43 -8.45 14.80 -9.92
N CYS A 44 -7.93 14.25 -8.82
CA CYS A 44 -8.10 14.81 -7.49
C CYS A 44 -7.39 16.16 -7.32
N PHE A 45 -6.19 16.32 -7.89
CA PHE A 45 -5.46 17.59 -7.86
C PHE A 45 -6.14 18.68 -8.68
N ASN A 46 -6.78 18.31 -9.79
CA ASN A 46 -7.51 19.23 -10.66
C ASN A 46 -8.95 19.52 -10.17
N ASN A 47 -9.38 18.88 -9.09
CA ASN A 47 -10.72 19.04 -8.57
C ASN A 47 -10.88 20.37 -7.81
N LYS A 48 -11.45 21.37 -8.50
CA LYS A 48 -11.77 22.70 -7.94
C LYS A 48 -12.73 22.68 -6.74
N PHE A 49 -13.38 21.55 -6.46
CA PHE A 49 -14.23 21.42 -5.28
C PHE A 49 -13.44 21.09 -4.00
N ILE A 50 -12.25 20.53 -4.14
CA ILE A 50 -11.36 20.20 -3.01
C ILE A 50 -10.65 21.47 -2.54
N PHE A 51 -10.04 22.22 -3.45
CA PHE A 51 -9.31 23.43 -3.11
C PHE A 51 -10.11 24.69 -3.39
N LYS A 52 -10.76 25.24 -2.37
CA LYS A 52 -11.61 26.44 -2.50
C LYS A 52 -11.04 27.66 -1.80
N LYS A 53 -10.36 27.47 -0.68
CA LYS A 53 -9.94 28.55 0.23
C LYS A 53 -8.47 28.49 0.62
N CYS A 54 -7.83 27.33 0.54
CA CYS A 54 -6.40 27.25 0.86
C CYS A 54 -5.56 28.00 -0.18
N ASN A 55 -4.59 28.79 0.28
CA ASN A 55 -3.62 29.44 -0.60
C ASN A 55 -2.82 28.37 -1.36
N GLU A 56 -2.61 28.56 -2.66
CA GLU A 56 -1.93 27.60 -3.55
C GLU A 56 -0.52 27.24 -3.08
N GLU A 57 0.17 28.17 -2.45
CA GLU A 57 1.52 27.99 -1.91
C GLU A 57 1.57 26.94 -0.78
N TYR A 58 0.47 26.78 -0.05
CA TYR A 58 0.36 25.88 1.11
C TYR A 58 -0.40 24.59 0.78
N ARG A 59 -0.73 24.35 -0.49
CA ARG A 59 -1.39 23.11 -0.92
C ARG A 59 -0.36 21.99 -1.08
N LEU A 60 -0.80 20.78 -0.80
CA LEU A 60 -0.07 19.58 -1.16
C LEU A 60 0.03 19.50 -2.69
N LYS A 61 1.24 19.33 -3.20
CA LYS A 61 1.51 19.20 -4.64
C LYS A 61 1.59 17.74 -5.07
N GLU A 62 1.44 17.48 -6.37
CA GLU A 62 1.68 16.17 -6.98
C GLU A 62 3.09 15.63 -6.67
N SER A 63 4.05 16.53 -6.50
CA SER A 63 5.41 16.17 -6.11
C SER A 63 5.53 15.59 -4.69
N GLY A 64 4.45 15.65 -3.90
CA GLY A 64 4.41 15.28 -2.48
C GLY A 64 4.91 16.37 -1.54
N ASP A 65 5.21 17.56 -2.07
CA ASP A 65 5.63 18.72 -1.27
C ASP A 65 4.44 19.40 -0.61
N LEU A 66 4.57 19.67 0.68
CA LEU A 66 3.68 20.53 1.46
C LEU A 66 4.53 21.56 2.21
N LYS A 67 4.58 22.80 1.72
CA LYS A 67 5.49 23.85 2.22
C LYS A 67 4.69 24.88 3.00
N VAL A 68 4.54 24.66 4.29
CA VAL A 68 3.84 25.58 5.19
C VAL A 68 4.87 26.19 6.14
N PRO A 69 5.07 27.52 6.15
CA PRO A 69 6.00 28.16 7.06
C PRO A 69 5.50 28.04 8.50
N PHE A 70 6.43 28.09 9.47
CA PHE A 70 6.11 27.91 10.88
C PHE A 70 5.06 28.92 11.36
N GLU A 71 5.16 30.16 10.89
CA GLU A 71 4.24 31.26 11.23
C GLU A 71 2.80 30.99 10.78
N GLU A 72 2.61 30.23 9.71
CA GLU A 72 1.29 29.88 9.16
C GLU A 72 0.75 28.55 9.68
N THR A 73 1.54 27.77 10.42
CA THR A 73 1.15 26.46 10.96
C THR A 73 -0.18 26.50 11.69
N ASN A 74 -0.39 27.48 12.57
CA ASN A 74 -1.62 27.58 13.34
C ASN A 74 -2.84 27.90 12.45
N ARG A 75 -2.67 28.72 11.40
CA ARG A 75 -3.73 29.00 10.44
C ARG A 75 -4.02 27.80 9.56
N PHE A 76 -2.98 27.08 9.14
CA PHE A 76 -3.08 25.86 8.35
C PHE A 76 -3.83 24.76 9.12
N CYS A 77 -3.36 24.42 10.33
CA CYS A 77 -3.86 23.32 11.13
C CYS A 77 -5.27 23.53 11.70
N ASN A 78 -5.67 24.79 11.94
CA ASN A 78 -7.01 25.13 12.43
C ASN A 78 -7.93 25.66 11.31
N GLY A 79 -7.50 25.60 10.05
CA GLY A 79 -8.16 26.24 8.93
C GLY A 79 -8.57 25.28 7.83
N HIS A 80 -9.03 25.86 6.72
CA HIS A 80 -9.49 25.11 5.56
C HIS A 80 -8.36 24.29 4.91
N CYS A 81 -7.11 24.76 4.95
CA CYS A 81 -5.99 24.05 4.30
C CYS A 81 -5.80 22.61 4.78
N LEU A 82 -5.89 22.36 6.10
CA LEU A 82 -5.80 20.99 6.61
C LEU A 82 -6.96 20.13 6.10
N ALA A 83 -8.20 20.65 6.16
CA ALA A 83 -9.39 19.93 5.71
C ALA A 83 -9.38 19.67 4.19
N GLU A 84 -8.95 20.65 3.39
CA GLU A 84 -8.81 20.51 1.93
C GLU A 84 -7.71 19.50 1.58
N THR A 85 -6.59 19.50 2.31
CA THR A 85 -5.53 18.50 2.12
C THR A 85 -5.99 17.10 2.49
N GLN A 86 -6.76 16.94 3.58
CA GLN A 86 -7.37 15.66 3.93
C GLN A 86 -8.34 15.17 2.85
N GLY A 87 -9.20 16.06 2.34
CA GLY A 87 -10.10 15.74 1.23
C GLY A 87 -9.38 15.34 -0.07
N LEU A 88 -8.22 15.94 -0.37
CA LEU A 88 -7.37 15.50 -1.47
C LEU A 88 -6.88 14.06 -1.24
N LEU A 89 -6.35 13.75 -0.05
CA LEU A 89 -5.83 12.43 0.28
C LEU A 89 -6.93 11.36 0.26
N ASP A 90 -8.13 11.70 0.72
CA ASP A 90 -9.29 10.79 0.66
C ASP A 90 -9.73 10.53 -0.80
N CYS A 91 -9.77 11.56 -1.65
CA CYS A 91 -10.03 11.40 -3.08
C CYS A 91 -9.01 10.47 -3.75
N ILE A 92 -7.73 10.61 -3.41
CA ILE A 92 -6.68 9.74 -3.97
C ILE A 92 -6.90 8.29 -3.53
N ASP A 93 -7.13 8.04 -2.24
CA ASP A 93 -7.32 6.69 -1.72
C ASP A 93 -8.58 6.01 -2.27
N ASP A 94 -9.64 6.77 -2.56
CA ASP A 94 -10.87 6.26 -3.19
C ASP A 94 -10.65 5.82 -4.64
N MET A 95 -9.65 6.40 -5.32
CA MET A 95 -9.35 6.15 -6.73
C MET A 95 -8.25 5.11 -6.93
N VAL A 96 -7.22 5.13 -6.09
CA VAL A 96 -6.01 4.31 -6.24
C VAL A 96 -5.49 3.90 -4.86
N SER A 97 -5.38 2.59 -4.64
CA SER A 97 -4.70 2.05 -3.46
C SER A 97 -3.19 2.24 -3.54
N ASP A 98 -2.54 2.53 -2.42
CA ASP A 98 -1.08 2.63 -2.30
C ASP A 98 -0.44 3.67 -3.26
N PHE A 99 -1.12 4.80 -3.48
CA PHE A 99 -0.57 5.90 -4.27
C PHE A 99 0.75 6.43 -3.68
N VAL A 100 1.74 6.63 -4.56
CA VAL A 100 3.07 7.12 -4.21
C VAL A 100 3.35 8.43 -4.95
N PHE A 101 3.66 9.48 -4.20
CA PHE A 101 4.04 10.79 -4.72
C PHE A 101 5.47 10.79 -5.29
N ASP A 102 5.85 11.84 -6.04
CA ASP A 102 7.19 11.90 -6.64
C ASP A 102 8.33 11.82 -5.61
N ASN A 103 8.12 12.43 -4.44
CA ASN A 103 9.05 12.37 -3.31
C ASN A 103 9.07 11.02 -2.58
N LYS A 104 8.35 10.01 -3.07
CA LYS A 104 8.22 8.65 -2.50
C LYS A 104 7.40 8.57 -1.22
N ALA A 105 6.69 9.64 -0.84
CA ALA A 105 5.69 9.56 0.21
C ALA A 105 4.46 8.78 -0.26
N THR A 106 3.81 8.07 0.66
CA THR A 106 2.46 7.56 0.49
C THR A 106 1.44 8.54 1.06
N THR A 107 0.15 8.39 0.72
CA THR A 107 -0.93 9.17 1.37
C THR A 107 -0.91 9.02 2.90
N ARG A 108 -0.52 7.85 3.40
CA ARG A 108 -0.32 7.57 4.83
C ARG A 108 0.81 8.39 5.45
N ASP A 109 1.96 8.52 4.77
CA ASP A 109 3.10 9.29 5.28
C ASP A 109 2.75 10.78 5.39
N ILE A 110 1.97 11.30 4.44
CA ILE A 110 1.49 12.68 4.48
C ILE A 110 0.50 12.87 5.63
N ARG A 111 -0.48 11.95 5.81
CA ARG A 111 -1.41 12.03 6.96
C ARG A 111 -0.66 12.01 8.29
N LYS A 112 0.39 11.19 8.41
CA LYS A 112 1.21 11.12 9.62
C LYS A 112 1.99 12.41 9.87
N THR A 113 2.54 13.00 8.80
CA THR A 113 3.20 14.32 8.83
C THR A 113 2.22 15.37 9.38
N LEU A 114 1.02 15.46 8.79
CA LEU A 114 -0.03 16.39 9.20
C LEU A 114 -0.47 16.18 10.64
N LEU A 115 -0.71 14.93 11.05
CA LEU A 115 -1.09 14.59 12.41
C LEU A 115 -0.05 15.09 13.42
N THR A 116 1.23 14.86 13.13
CA THR A 116 2.31 15.23 14.02
C THR A 116 2.48 16.75 14.06
N ALA A 117 2.55 17.39 12.89
CA ALA A 117 2.77 18.83 12.77
C ALA A 117 1.61 19.67 13.32
N CYS A 118 0.37 19.16 13.27
CA CYS A 118 -0.81 19.85 13.78
C CYS A 118 -1.21 19.47 15.21
N SER A 119 -0.54 18.50 15.82
CA SER A 119 -0.76 18.15 17.23
C SER A 119 -0.06 19.13 18.19
N TYR A 120 -0.43 19.08 19.46
CA TYR A 120 0.24 19.81 20.53
C TYR A 120 1.43 18.99 21.05
N ASN A 121 2.51 18.93 20.27
CA ASN A 121 3.75 18.25 20.62
C ASN A 121 4.98 19.12 20.28
N GLU A 122 6.17 18.65 20.61
CA GLU A 122 7.45 19.32 20.32
C GLU A 122 7.77 19.48 18.82
N ARG A 123 7.09 18.71 17.96
CA ARG A 123 7.20 18.76 16.49
C ARG A 123 6.07 19.57 15.84
N ARG A 124 5.32 20.35 16.61
CA ARG A 124 4.28 21.21 16.07
C ARG A 124 4.90 22.20 15.07
N GLY A 125 4.33 22.28 13.87
CA GLY A 125 4.82 23.13 12.79
C GLY A 125 5.98 22.54 11.97
N ASP A 126 6.43 21.33 12.31
CA ASP A 126 7.35 20.57 11.48
C ASP A 126 6.59 19.88 10.34
N ILE A 127 6.32 20.63 9.28
CA ILE A 127 5.64 20.17 8.07
C ILE A 127 6.70 19.83 7.02
N ASN A 128 7.53 18.83 7.33
CA ASN A 128 8.49 18.26 6.38
C ASN A 128 8.14 16.81 6.07
N VAL A 129 7.54 16.58 4.90
CA VAL A 129 7.10 15.23 4.48
C VAL A 129 8.27 14.25 4.39
N TRP A 130 9.47 14.71 4.03
CA TRP A 130 10.65 13.86 3.85
C TRP A 130 11.10 13.14 5.12
N ASP A 131 10.92 13.77 6.29
CA ASP A 131 11.36 13.21 7.57
C ASP A 131 10.49 12.01 7.99
N TYR A 132 9.25 11.94 7.51
CA TYR A 132 8.32 10.86 7.83
C TYR A 132 8.49 9.63 6.94
N ILE A 133 8.99 9.80 5.71
CA ILE A 133 9.36 8.69 4.82
C ILE A 133 10.48 7.85 5.44
N HIS A 134 11.49 8.52 6.01
CA HIS A 134 12.69 7.87 6.56
C HIS A 134 12.47 7.32 7.99
N GLY A 135 11.63 7.96 8.80
CA GLY A 135 11.36 7.56 10.18
C GLY A 135 10.67 6.19 10.32
N GLU A 136 10.01 5.66 9.28
CA GLU A 136 9.37 4.33 9.32
C GLU A 136 10.23 3.19 8.77
N THR A 137 11.32 3.48 8.06
CA THR A 137 12.21 2.42 7.52
C THR A 137 12.95 1.62 8.60
N SER A 138 12.91 2.06 9.87
CA SER A 138 13.50 1.34 11.01
C SER A 138 12.49 0.48 11.79
N GLY A 139 11.21 0.39 11.35
CA GLY A 139 10.12 -0.14 12.18
C GLY A 139 9.21 -1.22 11.58
N SER A 140 9.45 -1.70 10.35
CA SER A 140 8.58 -2.70 9.72
C SER A 140 9.35 -3.77 8.94
N HIS A 141 10.18 -4.54 9.64
CA HIS A 141 10.39 -5.95 9.27
C HIS A 141 9.10 -6.74 9.58
N TRP A 142 8.01 -6.43 8.88
CA TRP A 142 6.81 -7.26 8.89
C TRP A 142 7.02 -8.42 7.92
N LEU A 143 7.63 -9.45 8.49
CA LEU A 143 7.39 -10.87 8.20
C LEU A 143 7.02 -11.17 6.75
N HIS A 144 8.05 -11.48 5.96
CA HIS A 144 7.91 -12.41 4.84
C HIS A 144 7.11 -13.62 5.34
N LYS A 145 5.84 -13.73 4.93
CA LYS A 145 4.90 -14.77 5.39
C LYS A 145 5.56 -16.15 5.25
N PRO A 146 5.45 -17.06 6.23
CA PRO A 146 6.03 -18.41 6.19
C PRO A 146 5.27 -19.36 5.24
N PHE A 147 4.54 -18.84 4.25
CA PHE A 147 3.78 -19.67 3.31
C PHE A 147 4.72 -20.49 2.40
N ARG A 148 5.91 -19.97 2.10
CA ARG A 148 6.93 -20.71 1.35
C ARG A 148 7.55 -21.84 2.17
N PHE A 149 7.78 -21.64 3.47
CA PHE A 149 8.36 -22.68 4.32
C PHE A 149 7.40 -23.86 4.55
N TYR A 150 6.09 -23.59 4.73
CA TYR A 150 5.09 -24.65 4.91
C TYR A 150 4.92 -25.51 3.66
N ALA A 151 4.99 -24.91 2.47
CA ALA A 151 4.96 -25.63 1.19
C ALA A 151 6.21 -26.53 1.02
N PHE A 152 7.40 -26.07 1.37
CA PHE A 152 8.62 -26.89 1.29
C PHE A 152 8.63 -28.06 2.29
N VAL A 153 8.10 -27.86 3.51
CA VAL A 153 8.01 -28.92 4.53
C VAL A 153 7.01 -30.01 4.13
N LEU A 154 5.86 -29.64 3.53
CA LEU A 154 4.90 -30.62 3.01
C LEU A 154 5.46 -31.41 1.82
N MET A 155 6.20 -30.75 0.92
CA MET A 155 6.83 -31.43 -0.22
C MET A 155 7.96 -32.38 0.20
N ALA A 156 8.77 -32.01 1.20
CA ALA A 156 9.82 -32.88 1.74
C ALA A 156 9.24 -34.06 2.55
N GLY A 157 8.16 -33.84 3.30
CA GLY A 157 7.46 -34.90 4.06
C GLY A 157 6.83 -35.97 3.17
N CYS A 158 6.34 -35.58 1.98
CA CYS A 158 5.81 -36.55 1.00
C CYS A 158 6.90 -37.43 0.36
N VAL A 159 8.13 -36.95 0.22
CA VAL A 159 9.23 -37.73 -0.39
C VAL A 159 9.83 -38.74 0.59
N LEU A 160 9.86 -38.41 1.89
CA LEU A 160 10.32 -39.32 2.96
C LEU A 160 9.33 -40.44 3.33
N TRP A 161 8.09 -40.38 2.82
CA TRP A 161 7.09 -41.46 2.95
C TRP A 161 7.05 -42.42 1.76
N ILE A 162 7.91 -42.20 0.75
CA ILE A 162 7.99 -42.98 -0.50
C ILE A 162 9.21 -43.92 -0.54
N PHE A 163 10.18 -43.75 0.37
CA PHE A 163 11.23 -44.74 0.66
C PHE A 163 10.87 -45.57 1.89
#